data_AF-A0A6B3IJH6-F1
#
_entry.id   AF-A0A6B3IJH6-F1
#
_cell.length_a   1.000
_cell.length_b   1.000
_cell.length_c   1.000
_cell.angle_alpha   90.00
_cell.angle_beta   90.00
_cell.angle_gamma   90.00
#
_symmetry.space_group_name_H-M   'P 1'
#
loop_
_entity.id
_entity.type
_entity.pdbx_description
1 polymer ?
#
loop_
_entity_poly.entity_id
_entity_poly.type
_entity_poly.pdbx_seq_one_letter_code
_entity_poly.pdbx_strand_id
1 'polypeptide(L)'
;GGLIMMHAENGIAIDVLVEQALAEGRTDPRYHGDVRKVALEAEATHRAIQLARVAGSPLYVVHVSADEAVAEIAAARHKGLPVFGETCP
;
A
#
# COMPACT_ATOMS: atom_id res chain seq x y z
N GLY A 1 -5.24 5.39 -23.66
CA GLY A 1 -5.29 5.62 -22.20
C GLY A 1 -3.91 5.41 -21.61
N GLY A 2 -3.69 5.90 -20.39
CA GLY A 2 -2.47 5.62 -19.61
C GLY A 2 -2.69 4.50 -18.58
N LEU A 3 -1.61 3.87 -18.12
CA LEU A 3 -1.65 2.92 -17.00
C LEU A 3 -1.37 3.67 -15.70
N ILE A 4 -2.26 3.55 -14.73
CA ILE A 4 -2.06 4.16 -13.41
C ILE A 4 -1.16 3.26 -12.56
N MET A 5 -0.09 3.85 -12.05
CA MET A 5 0.82 3.24 -11.09
C MET A 5 0.60 3.86 -9.71
N MET A 6 0.61 3.04 -8.66
CA MET A 6 0.25 3.45 -7.31
C MET A 6 1.30 2.99 -6.30
N HIS A 7 1.88 3.96 -5.58
CA HIS A 7 2.51 3.73 -4.28
C HIS A 7 1.38 3.59 -3.25
N ALA A 8 1.23 2.42 -2.64
CA ALA A 8 0.08 2.12 -1.79
C ALA A 8 0.47 1.98 -0.32
N GLU A 9 0.45 3.08 0.43
CA GLU A 9 0.51 3.08 1.90
C GLU A 9 -0.50 4.08 2.47
N ASN A 10 -1.01 3.81 3.68
CA ASN A 10 -1.87 4.76 4.38
C ASN A 10 -1.03 5.89 5.01
N GLY A 11 -0.70 6.91 4.20
CA GLY A 11 0.14 8.03 4.62
C GLY A 11 -0.38 8.76 5.86
N ILE A 12 -1.69 8.96 5.98
CA ILE A 12 -2.28 9.68 7.12
C ILE A 12 -2.04 8.91 8.43
N ALA A 13 -2.22 7.59 8.42
CA ALA A 13 -1.93 6.76 9.58
C ALA A 13 -0.42 6.73 9.89
N ILE A 14 0.43 6.68 8.86
CA ILE A 14 1.89 6.75 9.02
C ILE A 14 2.29 8.07 9.68
N ASP A 15 1.74 9.20 9.25
CA ASP A 15 2.07 10.52 9.81
C ASP A 15 1.79 10.57 11.32
N VAL A 16 0.63 10.05 11.75
CA VAL A 16 0.28 9.97 13.17
C VAL A 16 1.27 9.08 13.95
N LEU A 17 1.65 7.93 13.38
CA LEU A 17 2.61 7.02 14.04
C LEU A 17 4.02 7.62 14.09
N VAL A 18 4.41 8.38 13.07
CA VAL A 18 5.67 9.15 13.05
C VAL A 18 5.67 10.20 14.15
N GLU A 19 4.61 11.00 14.26
CA GLU A 19 4.48 12.02 15.32
C GLU A 19 4.60 11.41 16.71
N GLN A 20 3.92 10.28 16.95
CA GLN A 20 3.99 9.54 18.22
C GLN A 20 5.40 9.03 18.51
N ALA A 21 6.06 8.40 17.53
CA ALA A 21 7.42 7.90 17.71
C ALA A 21 8.42 9.04 18.03
N LEU A 22 8.29 10.17 17.32
CA LEU A 22 9.14 11.35 17.57
C LEU A 22 8.89 11.94 18.96
N ALA A 23 7.64 12.00 19.42
CA ALA A 23 7.30 12.45 20.77
C ALA A 23 7.88 11.54 21.87
N GLU A 24 8.07 10.26 21.59
CA GLU A 24 8.74 9.29 22.47
C GLU A 24 10.28 9.32 22.36
N GLY A 25 10.84 10.24 21.55
CA GLY A 25 12.29 10.34 21.32
C GLY A 25 12.86 9.21 20.44
N ARG A 26 12.00 8.46 19.73
CA ARG A 26 12.39 7.36 18.84
C ARG A 26 12.79 7.89 17.47
N THR A 27 14.03 8.37 17.35
CA THR A 27 14.54 9.03 16.13
C THR A 27 15.53 8.20 15.30
N ASP A 28 15.94 7.02 15.79
CA ASP A 28 16.84 6.11 15.08
C ASP A 28 16.19 5.55 13.78
N PRO A 29 16.95 5.36 12.68
CA PRO A 29 16.43 4.82 11.42
C PRO A 29 15.65 3.50 11.54
N ARG A 30 15.95 2.67 12.56
CA ARG A 30 15.22 1.42 12.79
C ARG A 30 13.71 1.60 12.96
N TYR A 31 13.27 2.76 13.45
CA TYR A 31 11.85 3.05 13.70
C TYR A 31 11.08 3.38 12.42
N HIS A 32 11.77 3.57 11.28
CA HIS A 32 11.13 3.87 10.00
C HIS A 32 10.12 2.78 9.58
N GLY A 33 10.47 1.50 9.80
CA GLY A 33 9.59 0.37 9.54
C GLY A 33 8.47 0.24 10.58
N ASP A 34 8.75 0.53 11.85
CA ASP A 34 7.78 0.38 12.95
C ASP A 34 6.53 1.26 12.78
N VAL A 35 6.69 2.44 12.16
CA VAL A 35 5.61 3.40 11.86
C VAL A 35 4.93 3.15 10.51
N ARG A 36 5.46 2.22 9.70
CA ARG A 36 4.94 1.81 8.38
C ARG A 36 4.54 0.34 8.40
N LYS A 37 3.56 0.05 9.25
CA LYS A 37 3.11 -1.33 9.48
C LYS A 37 2.54 -1.93 8.19
N VAL A 38 2.77 -3.23 7.98
CA VAL A 38 2.25 -4.04 6.86
C VAL A 38 0.76 -3.78 6.57
N ALA A 39 -0.07 -3.69 7.61
CA ALA A 39 -1.50 -3.42 7.47
C ALA A 39 -1.82 -2.08 6.75
N LEU A 40 -0.91 -1.10 6.79
CA LEU A 40 -1.08 0.19 6.13
C LEU A 40 -0.81 0.11 4.62
N GLU A 41 0.06 -0.80 4.19
CA GLU A 41 0.27 -1.12 2.76
C GLU A 41 -0.94 -1.90 2.22
N ALA A 42 -1.43 -2.88 2.98
CA ALA A 42 -2.59 -3.70 2.63
C ALA A 42 -3.89 -2.87 2.50
N GLU A 43 -4.18 -2.02 3.49
CA GLU A 43 -5.34 -1.12 3.45
C GLU A 43 -5.31 -0.22 2.21
N ALA A 44 -4.17 0.43 1.96
CA ALA A 44 -4.03 1.35 0.84
C ALA A 44 -4.12 0.63 -0.50
N THR A 45 -3.60 -0.58 -0.59
CA THR A 45 -3.72 -1.45 -1.77
C THR A 45 -5.19 -1.80 -2.02
N HIS A 46 -5.91 -2.27 -0.99
CA HIS A 46 -7.34 -2.55 -1.09
C HIS A 46 -8.13 -1.32 -1.55
N ARG A 47 -7.88 -0.16 -0.92
CA ARG A 47 -8.53 1.10 -1.25
C ARG A 47 -8.26 1.52 -2.69
N ALA A 48 -7.02 1.43 -3.17
CA ALA A 48 -6.67 1.73 -4.55
C ALA A 48 -7.40 0.80 -5.54
N ILE A 49 -7.51 -0.50 -5.23
CA ILE A 49 -8.26 -1.47 -6.03
C ILE A 49 -9.74 -1.08 -6.14
N GLN A 50 -10.38 -0.67 -5.04
CA GLN A 50 -11.79 -0.25 -5.09
C GLN A 50 -11.98 1.01 -5.93
N LEU A 51 -11.08 1.99 -5.80
CA LEU A 51 -11.13 3.22 -6.60
C LEU A 51 -10.94 2.92 -8.09
N ALA A 52 -9.97 2.06 -8.44
CA ALA A 52 -9.75 1.63 -9.82
C ALA A 52 -10.98 0.90 -10.39
N ARG A 53 -11.64 0.07 -9.59
CA ARG A 53 -12.89 -0.60 -9.96
C ARG A 53 -14.02 0.40 -10.23
N VAL A 54 -14.20 1.40 -9.38
CA VAL A 54 -15.19 2.47 -9.58
C VAL A 54 -14.89 3.26 -10.85
N ALA A 55 -13.61 3.56 -11.10
CA ALA A 55 -13.17 4.29 -12.29
C ALA A 55 -13.19 3.45 -13.58
N GLY A 56 -13.37 2.13 -13.49
CA GLY A 56 -13.25 1.22 -14.63
C GLY A 56 -11.85 1.19 -15.27
N SER A 57 -10.81 1.45 -14.47
CA SER A 57 -9.42 1.54 -14.94
C SER A 57 -8.56 0.37 -14.46
N PRO A 58 -7.57 -0.07 -15.25
CA PRO A 58 -6.47 -0.90 -14.75
C PRO A 58 -5.68 -0.20 -13.64
N LEU A 59 -5.10 -0.99 -12.74
CA LEU A 59 -4.25 -0.54 -11.63
C LEU A 59 -2.97 -1.35 -11.58
N TYR A 60 -1.84 -0.66 -11.40
CA TYR A 60 -0.54 -1.26 -11.16
C TYR A 60 0.01 -0.78 -9.81
N VAL A 61 0.18 -1.67 -8.83
CA VAL A 61 0.74 -1.34 -7.52
C VAL A 61 2.24 -1.59 -7.55
N VAL A 62 3.04 -0.54 -7.33
CA VAL A 62 4.50 -0.62 -7.39
C VAL A 62 5.09 -1.10 -6.06
N HIS A 63 6.31 -1.64 -6.11
CA HIS A 63 7.17 -1.99 -4.95
C HIS A 63 6.41 -2.62 -3.76
N VAL A 64 5.54 -3.57 -4.04
CA VAL A 64 4.78 -4.32 -3.06
C VAL A 64 5.76 -5.12 -2.18
N SER A 65 5.62 -4.95 -0.88
CA SER A 65 6.50 -5.56 0.13
C SER A 65 5.74 -6.35 1.19
N ALA A 66 4.45 -6.06 1.37
CA ALA A 66 3.56 -6.74 2.30
C ALA A 66 2.87 -7.98 1.70
N ASP A 67 2.91 -9.11 2.42
CA ASP A 67 2.15 -10.32 2.08
C ASP A 67 0.63 -10.07 2.05
N GLU A 68 0.12 -9.27 2.99
CA GLU A 68 -1.28 -8.83 3.03
C GLU A 68 -1.66 -8.01 1.78
N ALA A 69 -0.77 -7.13 1.28
CA ALA A 69 -1.00 -6.39 0.04
C ALA A 69 -0.99 -7.31 -1.20
N VAL A 70 -0.09 -8.30 -1.22
CA VAL A 70 -0.11 -9.36 -2.26
C VAL A 70 -1.43 -10.12 -2.25
N ALA A 71 -1.97 -10.44 -1.07
CA ALA A 71 -3.25 -11.12 -0.93
C ALA A 71 -4.42 -10.29 -1.51
N GLU A 72 -4.44 -8.98 -1.27
CA GLU A 72 -5.43 -8.06 -1.86
C GLU A 72 -5.36 -8.04 -3.40
N ILE A 73 -4.13 -7.94 -3.96
CA ILE A 73 -3.90 -7.99 -5.41
C ILE A 73 -4.35 -9.34 -5.99
N ALA A 74 -3.98 -10.45 -5.36
CA ALA A 74 -4.36 -11.79 -5.79
C ALA A 74 -5.89 -11.98 -5.78
N ALA A 75 -6.57 -11.51 -4.72
CA ALA A 75 -8.02 -11.57 -4.61
C ALA A 75 -8.73 -10.75 -5.69
N ALA A 76 -8.21 -9.55 -6.01
CA ALA A 76 -8.74 -8.72 -7.09
C ALA A 76 -8.57 -9.38 -8.46
N ARG A 77 -7.39 -9.95 -8.73
CA ARG A 77 -7.11 -10.71 -9.95
C ARG A 77 -8.01 -11.93 -10.09
N HIS A 78 -8.27 -12.67 -9.01
CA HIS A 78 -9.17 -13.81 -9.00
C HIS A 78 -10.62 -13.42 -9.36
N LYS A 79 -11.03 -12.18 -9.04
CA LYS A 79 -12.32 -11.59 -9.43
C LYS A 79 -12.34 -11.06 -10.87
N GLY A 80 -11.26 -11.24 -11.64
CA GLY A 80 -11.13 -10.79 -13.03
C GLY A 80 -10.84 -9.29 -13.18
N LEU A 81 -10.46 -8.59 -12.10
CA LEU A 81 -10.10 -7.17 -12.19
C LEU A 81 -8.70 -7.01 -12.81
N PRO A 82 -8.47 -5.98 -13.65
CA PRO A 82 -7.17 -5.70 -14.26
C PRO A 82 -6.21 -5.04 -13.25
N VAL A 83 -5.81 -5.79 -12.23
CA VAL A 83 -4.90 -5.36 -11.16
C VAL A 83 -3.57 -6.11 -11.26
N PHE A 84 -2.48 -5.37 -11.14
CA PHE A 84 -1.11 -5.86 -11.24
C PHE A 84 -0.29 -5.39 -10.04
N GLY A 85 0.76 -6.13 -9.71
CA GLY A 85 1.72 -5.79 -8.67
C GLY A 85 3.15 -5.97 -9.17
N GLU A 86 4.05 -5.11 -8.69
CA GLU A 86 5.50 -5.20 -8.83
C GLU A 86 6.12 -5.42 -7.45
N THR A 87 7.27 -6.07 -7.40
CA THR A 87 8.11 -6.12 -6.19
C THR A 87 9.57 -5.86 -6.56
N CYS A 88 10.43 -5.70 -5.56
CA CYS A 88 11.85 -5.41 -5.74
C CYS A 88 12.73 -6.63 -5.35
N PRO A 89 13.93 -6.80 -5.92
CA PRO A 89 14.87 -7.88 -5.58
C PRO A 89 15.36 -7.87 -4.12
#